data_AF-A0A1I7IP12-F1
#
_entry.id   AF-A0A1I7IP12-F1
#
_cell.length_a   1.000
_cell.length_b   1.000
_cell.length_c   1.000
_cell.angle_alpha   90.00
_cell.angle_beta   90.00
_cell.angle_gamma   90.00
#
_symmetry.space_group_name_H-M   'P 1'
#
loop_
_entity.id
_entity.type
_entity.pdbx_description
1 polymer ?
#
loop_
_entity_poly.entity_id
_entity_poly.type
_entity_poly.pdbx_seq_one_letter_code
_entity_poly.pdbx_strand_id
1 'polypeptide(L)'
;MALKSIYMDTNVFTDIVEDIRNTTAKCAYSEESFSKINVFETTDVGREMNEILKLFYKSTETYRHEASESLPRALFTLRDGMIEQDRILSEGLDVDIHRR
;
A
#
# COMPACT_ATOMS: atom_id res chain seq x y z
N MET A 1 -6.38 12.07 -25.39
CA MET A 1 -5.61 12.40 -24.16
C MET A 1 -4.17 12.01 -24.43
N ALA A 2 -3.25 12.97 -24.47
CA ALA A 2 -1.83 12.65 -24.62
C ALA A 2 -1.38 11.87 -23.38
N LEU A 3 -0.83 10.66 -23.56
CA LEU A 3 -0.11 9.99 -22.50
C LEU A 3 1.03 10.93 -22.09
N LYS A 4 0.91 11.58 -20.93
CA LYS A 4 2.06 12.22 -20.30
C LYS A 4 3.07 11.11 -20.05
N SER A 5 4.25 11.21 -20.65
CA SER A 5 5.35 10.31 -20.33
C SER A 5 5.70 10.48 -18.85
N ILE A 6 5.39 9.48 -18.04
CA ILE A 6 5.77 9.45 -16.63
C ILE A 6 7.16 8.83 -16.58
N TYR A 7 8.15 9.64 -16.21
CA TYR A 7 9.46 9.13 -15.81
C TYR A 7 9.39 8.77 -14.34
N MET A 8 9.76 7.53 -14.00
CA MET A 8 9.78 7.02 -12.64
C MET A 8 11.21 6.72 -12.25
N ASP A 9 11.76 7.50 -11.33
CA ASP A 9 12.98 7.11 -10.60
C ASP A 9 12.63 5.96 -9.67
N THR A 10 13.23 4.80 -9.87
CA THR A 10 12.88 3.57 -9.16
C THR A 10 13.33 3.60 -7.70
N ASN A 11 14.34 4.38 -7.34
CA ASN A 11 14.77 4.55 -5.94
C ASN A 11 13.77 5.45 -5.20
N VAL A 12 13.46 6.61 -5.76
CA VAL A 12 12.47 7.54 -5.18
C VAL A 12 11.10 6.86 -5.07
N PHE A 13 10.70 6.10 -6.09
CA PHE A 13 9.47 5.33 -6.04
C PHE A 13 9.49 4.28 -4.92
N THR A 14 10.61 3.60 -4.73
CA THR A 14 10.77 2.62 -3.66
C THR A 14 10.57 3.26 -2.29
N ASP A 15 11.19 4.40 -2.05
CA ASP A 15 11.09 5.13 -0.78
C ASP A 15 9.64 5.56 -0.48
N ILE A 16 8.93 6.07 -1.50
CA ILE A 16 7.52 6.45 -1.36
C ILE A 16 6.65 5.24 -0.98
N VAL A 17 6.84 4.10 -1.67
CA VAL A 17 6.06 2.89 -1.41
C VAL A 17 6.38 2.31 -0.02
N GLU A 18 7.64 2.36 0.39
CA GLU A 18 8.08 1.99 1.74
C GLU A 18 7.46 2.90 2.81
N ASP A 19 7.40 4.21 2.59
CA ASP A 19 6.77 5.15 3.51
C ASP A 19 5.27 4.88 3.68
N ILE A 20 4.56 4.60 2.59
CA ILE A 20 3.15 4.20 2.63
C ILE A 20 3.01 2.91 3.45
N ARG A 21 3.83 1.89 3.16
CA ARG A 21 3.80 0.62 3.88
C ARG A 21 4.00 0.82 5.38
N ASN A 22 5.07 1.51 5.74
CA ASN A 22 5.52 1.63 7.12
C ASN A 22 4.62 2.54 7.95
N THR A 23 4.09 3.61 7.34
CA THR A 23 3.12 4.50 8.01
C THR A 23 1.82 3.77 8.25
N THR A 24 1.30 3.06 7.25
CA THR A 24 0.02 2.35 7.38
C THR A 24 0.15 1.16 8.32
N ALA A 25 1.27 0.42 8.32
CA ALA A 25 1.50 -0.68 9.26
C ALA A 25 1.44 -0.24 10.72
N LYS A 26 1.80 1.01 11.02
CA LYS A 26 1.71 1.62 12.37
C LYS A 26 0.30 2.03 12.75
N CYS A 27 -0.65 2.10 11.82
CA CYS A 27 -2.06 2.38 12.09
C CYS A 27 -2.81 1.16 12.65
N ALA A 28 -2.18 0.39 13.54
CA ALA A 28 -2.78 -0.74 14.22
C ALA A 28 -3.54 -0.25 15.46
N TYR A 29 -4.82 -0.60 15.57
CA TYR A 29 -5.60 -0.34 16.77
C TYR A 29 -5.42 -1.47 17.79
N SER A 30 -5.42 -1.12 19.07
CA SER A 30 -5.47 -2.12 20.15
C SER A 30 -6.82 -2.83 20.16
N GLU A 31 -6.80 -4.16 20.18
CA GLU A 31 -8.02 -4.97 20.37
C GLU A 31 -8.60 -4.85 21.79
N GLU A 32 -7.85 -4.30 22.75
CA GLU A 32 -8.34 -4.12 24.13
C GLU A 32 -9.61 -3.27 24.20
N SER A 33 -9.82 -2.36 23.25
CA SER A 33 -11.03 -1.55 23.16
C SER A 33 -12.30 -2.42 22.99
N PHE A 34 -12.19 -3.62 22.40
CA PHE A 34 -13.30 -4.58 22.29
C PHE A 34 -13.63 -5.30 23.60
N SER A 35 -12.67 -5.43 24.52
CA SER A 35 -12.84 -6.18 25.76
C SER A 35 -13.90 -5.58 26.70
N LYS A 36 -14.29 -4.30 26.50
CA LYS A 36 -15.23 -3.55 27.35
C LYS A 36 -16.60 -3.29 26.71
N ILE A 37 -16.82 -3.76 25.50
CA ILE A 37 -18.03 -3.48 24.68
C ILE A 37 -19.30 -4.08 25.30
N ASN A 38 -19.17 -5.17 26.06
CA ASN A 38 -20.28 -5.84 26.74
C ASN A 38 -21.04 -4.94 27.74
N VAL A 39 -20.43 -3.85 28.22
CA VAL A 39 -21.09 -2.92 29.16
C VAL A 39 -22.24 -2.16 28.49
N PHE A 40 -22.15 -1.92 27.18
CA PHE A 40 -23.13 -1.15 26.42
C PHE A 40 -24.25 -1.99 25.80
N GLU A 41 -24.12 -3.32 25.76
CA GLU A 41 -25.10 -4.25 25.17
C GLU A 41 -26.47 -4.27 25.90
N THR A 42 -26.52 -3.73 27.12
CA THR A 42 -27.73 -3.67 27.95
C THR A 42 -28.74 -2.61 27.50
N THR A 43 -28.36 -1.74 26.56
CA THR A 43 -29.22 -0.69 26.00
C THR A 43 -29.27 -0.80 24.48
N ASP A 44 -30.41 -0.44 23.88
CA ASP A 44 -30.57 -0.48 22.42
C ASP A 44 -29.54 0.43 21.72
N VAL A 45 -29.33 1.65 22.25
CA VAL A 45 -28.33 2.59 21.75
C VAL A 45 -26.92 2.01 21.84
N GLY A 46 -26.58 1.37 22.96
CA GLY A 46 -25.26 0.77 23.14
C GLY A 46 -25.01 -0.41 22.20
N ARG A 47 -26.03 -1.20 21.86
CA ARG A 47 -25.92 -2.25 20.84
C ARG A 47 -25.61 -1.67 19.45
N GLU A 48 -26.32 -0.63 19.03
CA GLU A 48 -26.04 0.04 17.74
C GLU A 48 -24.62 0.63 17.71
N MET A 49 -24.20 1.31 18.78
CA MET A 49 -22.84 1.84 18.90
C MET A 49 -21.77 0.73 18.80
N ASN A 50 -22.03 -0.42 19.42
CA ASN A 50 -21.14 -1.58 19.37
C ASN A 50 -21.02 -2.16 17.96
N GLU A 51 -22.10 -2.21 17.19
CA GLU A 51 -22.08 -2.64 15.79
C GLU A 51 -21.27 -1.66 14.92
N ILE A 52 -21.46 -0.36 15.11
CA ILE A 52 -20.68 0.68 14.42
C ILE A 52 -19.18 0.53 14.75
N LEU A 53 -18.83 0.33 16.02
CA LEU A 53 -17.45 0.10 16.47
C LEU A 53 -16.84 -1.14 15.80
N LYS A 54 -17.56 -2.27 15.75
CA LYS A 54 -17.11 -3.50 15.07
C LYS A 54 -16.85 -3.24 13.58
N LEU A 55 -17.76 -2.56 12.90
CA LEU A 55 -17.62 -2.22 11.49
C LEU A 55 -16.43 -1.29 11.23
N PHE A 56 -16.25 -0.27 12.07
CA PHE A 56 -15.14 0.66 11.98
C PHE A 56 -13.80 -0.07 12.09
N TYR A 57 -13.60 -0.89 13.11
CA TYR A 57 -12.36 -1.64 13.28
C TYR A 57 -12.07 -2.61 12.14
N LYS A 58 -13.10 -3.32 11.66
CA LYS A 58 -12.96 -4.19 10.49
C LYS A 58 -12.52 -3.41 9.25
N SER A 59 -13.12 -2.24 9.04
CA SER A 59 -12.76 -1.35 7.93
C SER A 59 -11.33 -0.84 8.06
N THR A 60 -10.91 -0.44 9.26
CA THR A 60 -9.54 0.03 9.49
C THR A 60 -8.52 -1.07 9.31
N GLU A 61 -8.83 -2.30 9.75
CA GLU A 61 -7.94 -3.44 9.56
C GLU A 61 -7.81 -3.83 8.09
N THR A 62 -8.93 -3.80 7.36
CA THR A 62 -8.92 -4.02 5.90
C THR A 62 -8.09 -2.95 5.20
N TYR A 63 -8.34 -1.67 5.52
CA TYR A 63 -7.56 -0.56 4.96
C TYR A 63 -6.07 -0.70 5.26
N ARG A 64 -5.74 -1.06 6.51
CA ARG A 64 -4.37 -1.29 6.96
C ARG A 64 -3.70 -2.38 6.12
N HIS A 65 -4.33 -3.55 6.04
CA HIS A 65 -3.81 -4.68 5.27
C HIS A 65 -3.59 -4.31 3.78
N GLU A 66 -4.60 -3.71 3.14
CA GLU A 66 -4.50 -3.34 1.73
C GLU A 66 -3.38 -2.32 1.49
N ALA A 67 -3.27 -1.29 2.32
CA ALA A 67 -2.29 -0.21 2.14
C ALA A 67 -0.88 -0.56 2.65
N SER A 68 -0.72 -1.48 3.61
CA SER A 68 0.59 -1.93 4.09
C SER A 68 1.12 -3.17 3.37
N GLU A 69 0.29 -3.96 2.71
CA GLU A 69 0.73 -5.21 2.10
C GLU A 69 0.37 -5.31 0.62
N SER A 70 -0.91 -5.33 0.29
CA SER A 70 -1.39 -5.57 -1.09
C SER A 70 -0.89 -4.52 -2.07
N LEU A 71 -1.13 -3.24 -1.76
CA LEU A 71 -0.77 -2.11 -2.61
C LEU A 71 0.76 -1.99 -2.74
N PRO A 72 1.56 -1.97 -1.66
CA PRO A 72 3.02 -1.95 -1.78
C PRO A 72 3.57 -3.10 -2.61
N ARG A 73 3.05 -4.33 -2.44
CA ARG A 73 3.48 -5.49 -3.22
C ARG A 73 3.22 -5.31 -4.72
N ALA A 74 2.02 -4.85 -5.09
CA ALA A 74 1.66 -4.59 -6.47
C ALA A 74 2.55 -3.49 -7.09
N LEU A 75 2.81 -2.41 -6.33
CA LEU A 75 3.66 -1.31 -6.77
C LEU A 75 5.12 -1.73 -6.94
N PHE A 76 5.67 -2.53 -6.03
CA PHE A 76 7.02 -3.09 -6.19
C PHE A 76 7.11 -4.03 -7.39
N THR A 77 6.06 -4.81 -7.67
CA THR A 77 6.02 -5.68 -8.85
C THR A 77 6.09 -4.85 -10.15
N LEU A 78 5.37 -3.71 -10.20
CA LEU A 78 5.46 -2.78 -11.33
C LEU A 78 6.86 -2.17 -11.48
N ARG A 79 7.46 -1.70 -10.37
CA ARG A 79 8.83 -1.18 -10.37
C ARG A 79 9.82 -2.21 -10.90
N ASP A 80 9.76 -3.44 -10.40
CA ASP A 80 10.69 -4.51 -10.79
C ASP A 80 10.53 -4.86 -12.27
N GLY A 81 9.30 -4.85 -12.78
CA GLY A 81 9.04 -4.99 -14.22
C GLY A 81 9.65 -3.87 -15.06
N MET A 82 9.65 -2.63 -14.57
CA MET A 82 10.28 -1.49 -15.26
C MET A 82 11.81 -1.62 -15.28
N ILE A 83 12.42 -2.02 -14.17
CA ILE A 83 13.87 -2.27 -14.09
C ILE A 83 14.28 -3.36 -15.07
N GLU A 84 13.51 -4.45 -15.13
CA GLU A 84 13.81 -5.56 -16.03
C GLU A 84 13.67 -5.19 -17.50
N GLN A 85 12.64 -4.42 -17.87
CA GLN A 85 12.49 -3.88 -19.22
C GLN A 85 13.67 -2.99 -19.60
N ASP A 86 14.10 -2.09 -18.71
CA ASP A 86 15.24 -1.20 -18.94
C ASP A 86 16.54 -1.98 -19.14
N ARG A 87 16.75 -3.05 -18.36
CA ARG A 87 17.88 -3.98 -18.52
C ARG A 87 17.87 -4.68 -19.88
N ILE A 88 16.74 -5.27 -20.26
CA ILE A 88 16.58 -5.97 -21.56
C ILE A 88 16.87 -5.02 -22.73
N LEU A 89 16.31 -3.80 -22.67
CA LEU A 89 16.53 -2.80 -23.72
C LEU A 89 18.00 -2.36 -23.78
N SER A 90 18.64 -2.16 -22.63
CA SER A 90 20.06 -1.79 -22.55
C SER A 90 20.98 -2.86 -23.11
N GLU A 91 20.69 -4.14 -22.87
CA GLU A 91 21.47 -5.27 -23.39
C GLU A 91 21.25 -5.51 -24.90
N GLY A 92 20.07 -5.14 -25.42
CA GLY A 92 19.73 -5.27 -26.84
C GLY A 92 20.29 -4.15 -27.74
N LEU A 93 20.87 -3.10 -27.15
CA LEU A 93 21.47 -1.99 -27.89
C LEU A 93 22.91 -2.32 -28.27
N ASP A 94 23.15 -2.61 -29.55
CA ASP A 94 24.51 -2.69 -30.10
C ASP A 94 24.99 -1.26 -30.37
N VAL A 95 25.88 -0.76 -29.49
CA VAL A 95 26.38 0.61 -29.58
C VAL A 95 27.56 0.62 -30.55
N ASP A 96 27.35 1.15 -31.75
CA ASP A 96 28.40 1.26 -32.76
C ASP A 96 29.48 2.26 -32.32
N ILE A 97 30.57 1.76 -31.72
CA ILE A 97 31.66 2.55 -31.11
C ILE A 97 32.61 3.13 -32.20
N HIS A 98 32.32 2.92 -33.49
CA HIS A 98 33.22 3.27 -34.61
C HIS A 98 32.82 4.56 -35.37
N ARG A 99 32.40 5.61 -34.66
CA ARG A 99 32.42 6.99 -35.20
C ARG A 99 33.62 7.75 -34.66
N ARG A 100 34.75 7.64 -35.37
CA ARG A 100 35.84 8.63 -35.39
C ARG A 100 35.84 9.34 -36.73
#